data_AF-A0A444K3S3-F1
#
_entry.id   AF-A0A444K3S3-F1
#
_cell.length_a   1.000
_cell.length_b   1.000
_cell.length_c   1.000
_cell.angle_alpha   90.00
_cell.angle_beta   90.00
_cell.angle_gamma   90.00
#
_symmetry.space_group_name_H-M   'P 1'
#
loop_
_entity.id
_entity.type
_entity.pdbx_description
1 polymer ?
#
loop_
_entity_poly.entity_id
_entity_poly.type
_entity_poly.pdbx_seq_one_letter_code
_entity_poly.pdbx_strand_id
1 'polypeptide(L)'
;IAAGGSKRPFAEDIDIAETRMTIADGREVFVKAVEMMSRCSVEALAAAGLSTTDVARFAPHQANARIFNAVGKSLGIEDDRIIKTIADHGNSSAATIPLSLSVAHNANPFRPGEKLLLAAAGAGLTGGALVVEV
;
A
#
# COMPACT_ATOMS: atom_id res chain seq x y z
N ILE A 1 -11.86 10.68 -11.63
CA ILE A 1 -13.28 10.37 -11.91
C ILE A 1 -14.09 11.62 -11.67
N ALA A 2 -14.51 12.28 -12.74
CA ALA A 2 -15.23 13.56 -12.67
C ALA A 2 -16.76 13.39 -12.72
N ALA A 3 -17.26 12.25 -13.22
CA ALA A 3 -18.68 11.93 -13.35
C ALA A 3 -19.00 10.50 -12.88
N GLY A 4 -20.26 10.25 -12.54
CA GLY A 4 -20.81 8.95 -12.09
C GLY A 4 -21.17 8.87 -10.60
N GLY A 5 -20.66 9.80 -9.78
CA GLY A 5 -21.05 9.96 -8.37
C GLY A 5 -22.21 10.95 -8.20
N SER A 6 -22.72 11.13 -6.97
CA SER A 6 -23.87 12.01 -6.69
C SER A 6 -23.64 13.50 -7.02
N LYS A 7 -22.39 13.99 -6.96
CA LYS A 7 -22.04 15.37 -7.31
C LYS A 7 -22.21 15.67 -8.82
N ARG A 8 -22.06 14.64 -9.66
CA ARG A 8 -22.32 14.69 -11.11
C ARG A 8 -22.75 13.30 -11.59
N PRO A 9 -24.05 12.99 -11.51
CA PRO A 9 -24.59 11.68 -11.89
C PRO A 9 -24.31 11.33 -13.36
N PHE A 10 -24.42 10.06 -13.71
CA PHE A 10 -24.32 9.62 -15.10
C PHE A 10 -25.54 10.08 -15.92
N ALA A 11 -25.32 10.47 -17.19
CA ALA A 11 -26.33 10.95 -18.13
C ALA A 11 -25.87 10.65 -19.57
N GLU A 12 -26.78 10.73 -20.54
CA GLU A 12 -26.52 10.34 -21.94
C GLU A 12 -25.49 11.25 -22.65
N ASP A 13 -25.35 12.50 -22.21
CA ASP A 13 -24.53 13.54 -22.83
C ASP A 13 -23.09 13.60 -22.27
N ILE A 14 -22.74 12.73 -21.33
CA ILE A 14 -21.41 12.75 -20.68
C ILE A 14 -20.39 11.99 -21.54
N ASP A 15 -19.20 12.56 -21.70
CA ASP A 15 -18.07 11.82 -22.27
C ASP A 15 -17.66 10.68 -21.31
N ILE A 16 -17.64 9.45 -21.82
CA ILE A 16 -17.27 8.25 -21.05
C ILE A 16 -15.88 8.38 -20.42
N ALA A 17 -14.96 9.17 -21.00
CA ALA A 17 -13.66 9.46 -20.41
C ALA A 17 -13.77 10.11 -19.01
N GLU A 18 -14.84 10.84 -18.73
CA GLU A 18 -15.05 11.53 -17.45
C GLU A 18 -15.40 10.57 -16.30
N THR A 19 -15.80 9.33 -16.63
CA THR A 19 -16.01 8.24 -15.66
C THR A 19 -14.72 7.48 -15.33
N ARG A 20 -13.61 7.77 -16.02
CA ARG A 20 -12.32 7.12 -15.78
C ARG A 20 -11.52 7.85 -14.70
N MET A 21 -10.54 7.13 -14.15
CA MET A 21 -9.61 7.69 -13.19
C MET A 21 -8.68 8.72 -13.86
N THR A 22 -8.43 9.83 -13.18
CA THR A 22 -7.51 10.89 -13.63
C THR A 22 -6.56 11.24 -12.49
N ILE A 23 -5.28 11.44 -12.81
CA ILE A 23 -4.26 11.92 -11.86
C ILE A 23 -3.68 13.20 -12.44
N ALA A 24 -3.88 14.32 -11.75
CA ALA A 24 -3.37 15.63 -12.19
C ALA A 24 -1.86 15.74 -11.96
N ASP A 25 -1.38 15.34 -10.78
CA ASP A 25 0.05 15.35 -10.43
C ASP A 25 0.46 14.01 -9.79
N GLY A 26 1.05 13.13 -10.60
CA GLY A 26 1.53 11.84 -10.12
C GLY A 26 2.74 11.94 -9.19
N ARG A 27 3.52 13.03 -9.26
CA ARG A 27 4.67 13.25 -8.38
C ARG A 27 4.20 13.66 -6.99
N GLU A 28 3.23 14.55 -6.90
CA GLU A 28 2.63 14.93 -5.62
C GLU A 28 1.98 13.72 -4.93
N VAL A 29 1.22 12.92 -5.69
CA VAL A 29 0.62 11.67 -5.18
C VAL A 29 1.70 10.71 -4.67
N PHE A 30 2.81 10.55 -5.41
CA PHE A 30 3.94 9.72 -4.98
C PHE A 30 4.50 10.17 -3.62
N VAL A 31 4.80 11.47 -3.47
CA VAL A 31 5.40 12.00 -2.24
C VAL A 31 4.48 11.79 -1.05
N LYS A 32 3.21 12.16 -1.19
CA LYS A 32 2.21 12.01 -0.11
C LYS A 32 1.97 10.55 0.26
N ALA A 33 1.97 9.63 -0.71
CA ALA A 33 1.81 8.21 -0.45
C ALA A 33 2.99 7.64 0.36
N VAL A 34 4.23 7.99 -0.01
CA VAL A 34 5.43 7.56 0.73
C VAL A 34 5.42 8.12 2.15
N GLU A 35 5.18 9.42 2.31
CA GLU A 35 5.12 10.07 3.62
C GLU A 35 4.06 9.43 4.53
N MET A 36 2.86 9.22 3.99
CA MET A 36 1.74 8.67 4.76
C MET A 36 1.97 7.21 5.18
N MET A 37 2.47 6.37 4.26
CA MET A 37 2.78 4.97 4.59
C MET A 37 3.91 4.88 5.61
N SER A 38 4.97 5.68 5.47
CA SER A 38 6.07 5.72 6.44
C SER A 38 5.59 6.17 7.83
N ARG A 39 4.85 7.28 7.90
CA ARG A 39 4.32 7.82 9.15
C ARG A 39 3.41 6.83 9.86
N CYS A 40 2.41 6.28 9.15
CA CYS A 40 1.50 5.30 9.72
C CYS A 40 2.23 4.05 10.20
N SER A 41 3.27 3.60 9.48
CA SER A 41 4.07 2.43 9.89
C SER A 41 4.80 2.68 11.21
N VAL A 42 5.41 3.85 11.37
CA VAL A 42 6.08 4.24 12.63
C VAL A 42 5.06 4.32 13.77
N GLU A 43 3.89 4.92 13.55
CA GLU A 43 2.82 5.02 14.54
C GLU A 43 2.31 3.63 14.97
N ALA A 44 2.10 2.72 14.02
CA ALA A 44 1.63 1.35 14.29
C ALA A 44 2.66 0.53 15.07
N LEU A 45 3.95 0.64 14.72
CA LEU A 45 5.03 -0.03 15.46
C LEU A 45 5.16 0.53 16.88
N ALA A 46 5.12 1.86 17.03
CA ALA A 46 5.18 2.50 18.34
C ALA A 46 3.99 2.09 19.24
N ALA A 47 2.78 2.03 18.68
CA ALA A 47 1.59 1.57 19.39
C ALA A 47 1.70 0.09 19.85
N ALA A 48 2.44 -0.72 19.10
CA ALA A 48 2.73 -2.12 19.44
C ALA A 48 3.96 -2.29 20.38
N GLY A 49 4.67 -1.20 20.72
CA GLY A 49 5.93 -1.29 21.47
C GLY A 49 7.07 -1.94 20.70
N LEU A 50 7.06 -1.82 19.37
CA LEU A 50 7.99 -2.45 18.44
C LEU A 50 8.83 -1.43 17.68
N SER A 51 9.92 -1.93 17.11
CA SER A 51 10.80 -1.21 16.20
C SER A 51 10.77 -1.86 14.80
N THR A 52 11.32 -1.18 13.79
CA THR A 52 11.43 -1.73 12.43
C THR A 52 12.37 -2.95 12.35
N THR A 53 13.25 -3.14 13.34
CA THR A 53 14.08 -4.35 13.46
C THR A 53 13.31 -5.57 13.94
N ASP A 54 12.16 -5.39 14.58
CA ASP A 54 11.28 -6.49 14.99
C ASP A 54 10.43 -7.05 13.82
N VAL A 55 10.35 -6.32 12.71
CA VAL A 55 9.53 -6.69 11.54
C VAL A 55 10.24 -7.80 10.75
N ALA A 56 9.59 -8.96 10.70
CA ALA A 56 10.05 -10.11 9.91
C ALA A 56 9.79 -9.89 8.41
N ARG A 57 8.59 -9.41 8.05
CA ARG A 57 8.23 -9.13 6.66
C ARG A 57 7.38 -7.86 6.55
N PHE A 58 7.59 -7.10 5.48
CA PHE A 58 6.84 -5.89 5.15
C PHE A 58 5.95 -6.14 3.93
N ALA A 59 4.64 -5.99 4.10
CA ALA A 59 3.60 -6.14 3.08
C ALA A 59 2.97 -4.78 2.72
N PRO A 60 3.64 -3.94 1.91
CA PRO A 60 3.10 -2.66 1.47
C PRO A 60 2.04 -2.82 0.37
N HIS A 61 1.18 -1.81 0.22
CA HIS A 61 0.38 -1.63 -0.99
C HIS A 61 1.28 -1.63 -2.24
N GLN A 62 0.91 -2.46 -3.21
CA GLN A 62 1.66 -2.61 -4.46
C GLN A 62 1.19 -1.58 -5.48
N ALA A 63 1.54 -0.30 -5.27
CA ALA A 63 1.23 0.77 -6.22
C ALA A 63 2.19 0.77 -7.42
N ASN A 64 3.48 0.73 -7.13
CA ASN A 64 4.61 0.51 -8.03
C ASN A 64 5.87 0.29 -7.19
N ALA A 65 6.93 -0.26 -7.79
CA ALA A 65 8.17 -0.58 -7.10
C ALA A 65 8.86 0.63 -6.44
N ARG A 66 8.77 1.81 -7.05
CA ARG A 66 9.43 3.02 -6.53
C ARG A 66 8.81 3.47 -5.20
N ILE A 67 7.50 3.34 -5.03
CA ILE A 67 6.81 3.73 -3.79
C ILE A 67 7.21 2.79 -2.65
N PHE A 68 7.01 1.48 -2.80
CA PHE A 68 7.27 0.58 -1.68
C PHE A 68 8.77 0.48 -1.33
N ASN A 69 9.67 0.64 -2.31
CA ASN A 69 11.11 0.72 -2.03
C ASN A 69 11.47 2.01 -1.27
N ALA A 70 10.83 3.14 -1.61
CA ALA A 70 11.04 4.40 -0.88
C ALA A 70 10.54 4.31 0.57
N VAL A 71 9.39 3.66 0.80
CA VAL A 71 8.87 3.41 2.15
C VAL A 71 9.79 2.46 2.91
N GLY A 72 10.20 1.33 2.31
CA GLY A 72 11.15 0.39 2.94
C GLY A 72 12.45 1.08 3.35
N LYS A 73 13.04 1.88 2.45
CA LYS A 73 14.23 2.70 2.74
C LYS A 73 13.99 3.70 3.87
N SER A 74 12.85 4.38 3.87
CA SER A 74 12.47 5.35 4.91
C SER A 74 12.33 4.70 6.29
N LEU A 75 11.97 3.41 6.35
CA LEU A 75 11.80 2.65 7.58
C LEU A 75 13.05 1.86 7.99
N GLY A 76 14.10 1.84 7.16
CA GLY A 76 15.27 0.97 7.37
C GLY A 76 14.93 -0.52 7.28
N ILE A 77 13.95 -0.87 6.45
CA ILE A 77 13.59 -2.27 6.17
C ILE A 77 14.37 -2.71 4.94
N GLU A 78 15.11 -3.81 5.11
CA GLU A 78 15.91 -4.41 4.04
C GLU A 78 15.03 -4.93 2.90
N ASP A 79 15.58 -4.88 1.69
CA ASP A 79 14.85 -5.15 0.44
C ASP A 79 14.29 -6.59 0.37
N ASP A 80 14.98 -7.54 1.00
CA ASP A 80 14.64 -8.96 1.09
C ASP A 80 13.45 -9.24 2.03
N ARG A 81 13.17 -8.33 2.98
CA ARG A 81 12.01 -8.39 3.87
C ARG A 81 10.75 -7.79 3.25
N ILE A 82 10.85 -7.12 2.09
CA ILE A 82 9.70 -6.55 1.40
C ILE A 82 9.03 -7.61 0.55
N ILE A 83 7.75 -7.87 0.79
CA ILE A 83 6.93 -8.72 -0.07
C ILE A 83 6.61 -7.95 -1.36
N LYS A 84 6.98 -8.54 -2.50
CA LYS A 84 6.86 -7.93 -3.83
C LYS A 84 6.07 -8.84 -4.76
N THR A 85 4.92 -8.37 -5.22
CA THR A 85 4.06 -9.08 -6.19
C THR A 85 3.70 -8.21 -7.39
N ILE A 86 4.09 -6.93 -7.38
CA ILE A 86 3.79 -5.95 -8.44
C ILE A 86 4.20 -6.41 -9.84
N ALA A 87 5.33 -7.14 -9.97
CA ALA A 87 5.85 -7.54 -11.27
C ALA A 87 4.92 -8.53 -11.98
N ASP A 88 4.34 -9.46 -11.21
CA ASP A 88 3.50 -10.53 -11.75
C ASP A 88 2.00 -10.19 -11.71
N HIS A 89 1.58 -9.29 -10.80
CA HIS A 89 0.15 -9.03 -10.53
C HIS A 89 -0.28 -7.58 -10.74
N GLY A 90 0.65 -6.64 -10.92
CA GLY A 90 0.35 -5.22 -11.05
C GLY A 90 -0.34 -4.62 -9.83
N ASN A 91 -0.96 -3.45 -10.03
CA ASN A 91 -1.69 -2.72 -8.99
C ASN A 91 -3.19 -3.03 -9.07
N SER A 92 -3.68 -3.84 -8.14
CA SER A 92 -5.10 -4.19 -7.95
C SER A 92 -5.76 -3.41 -6.81
N SER A 93 -5.28 -2.19 -6.51
CA SER A 93 -5.78 -1.31 -5.46
C SER A 93 -5.77 -1.99 -4.08
N ALA A 94 -6.90 -2.02 -3.36
CA ALA A 94 -7.00 -2.60 -2.02
C ALA A 94 -6.68 -4.11 -1.99
N ALA A 95 -6.79 -4.82 -3.11
CA ALA A 95 -6.53 -6.26 -3.16
C ALA A 95 -5.03 -6.59 -3.11
N THR A 96 -4.12 -5.62 -3.30
CA THR A 96 -2.69 -5.91 -3.41
C THR A 96 -2.10 -6.51 -2.14
N ILE A 97 -2.54 -6.07 -0.96
CA ILE A 97 -2.01 -6.56 0.32
C ILE A 97 -2.46 -8.00 0.59
N PRO A 98 -3.77 -8.33 0.61
CA PRO A 98 -4.20 -9.71 0.85
C PRO A 98 -3.68 -10.68 -0.22
N LEU A 99 -3.60 -10.26 -1.49
CA LEU A 99 -2.98 -11.06 -2.55
C LEU A 99 -1.49 -11.32 -2.24
N SER A 100 -0.75 -10.28 -1.85
CA SER A 100 0.68 -10.41 -1.52
C SER A 100 0.92 -11.33 -0.33
N LEU A 101 0.07 -11.27 0.69
CA LEU A 101 0.13 -12.16 1.84
C LEU A 101 -0.13 -13.62 1.43
N SER A 102 -1.14 -13.86 0.59
CA SER A 102 -1.44 -15.21 0.07
C SER A 102 -0.28 -15.78 -0.73
N VAL A 103 0.28 -15.00 -1.67
CA VAL A 103 1.43 -15.40 -2.49
C VAL A 103 2.66 -15.68 -1.62
N ALA A 104 2.98 -14.78 -0.69
CA ALA A 104 4.14 -14.93 0.18
C ALA A 104 4.02 -16.14 1.12
N HIS A 105 2.82 -16.40 1.66
CA HIS A 105 2.57 -17.56 2.50
C HIS A 105 2.73 -18.87 1.71
N ASN A 106 2.19 -18.94 0.49
CA ASN A 106 2.32 -20.13 -0.35
C ASN A 106 3.78 -20.41 -0.74
N ALA A 107 4.60 -19.36 -0.95
CA ALA A 107 6.00 -19.50 -1.29
C ALA A 107 6.88 -19.87 -0.08
N ASN A 108 6.65 -19.24 1.06
CA ASN A 108 7.34 -19.52 2.32
C ASN A 108 6.38 -19.24 3.48
N PRO A 109 5.76 -20.29 4.07
CA PRO A 109 4.75 -20.13 5.11
C PRO A 109 5.21 -19.21 6.24
N PHE A 110 4.29 -18.35 6.70
CA PHE A 110 4.53 -17.55 7.89
C PHE A 110 4.60 -18.46 9.12
N ARG A 111 5.51 -18.17 10.04
CA ARG A 111 5.69 -18.92 11.28
C ARG A 111 5.01 -18.21 12.45
N PRO A 112 4.51 -18.97 13.45
CA PRO A 112 4.02 -18.37 14.69
C PRO A 112 5.04 -17.43 15.32
N GLY A 113 4.59 -16.27 15.77
CA GLY A 113 5.42 -15.20 16.33
C GLY A 113 6.10 -14.30 15.28
N GLU A 114 5.96 -14.56 13.98
CA GLU A 114 6.43 -13.63 12.95
C GLU A 114 5.59 -12.34 12.99
N LYS A 115 6.27 -11.19 13.08
CA LYS A 115 5.65 -9.86 13.02
C LYS A 115 5.66 -9.35 11.58
N LEU A 116 4.46 -9.09 11.06
CA LEU A 116 4.23 -8.55 9.73
C LEU A 116 3.83 -7.08 9.85
N LEU A 117 4.49 -6.21 9.10
CA LEU A 117 4.05 -4.82 8.93
C LEU A 117 3.30 -4.68 7.61
N LEU A 118 2.08 -4.16 7.66
CA LEU A 118 1.26 -3.85 6.50
C LEU A 118 1.11 -2.34 6.43
N ALA A 119 1.23 -1.74 5.24
CA ALA A 119 1.02 -0.31 5.07
C ALA A 119 0.41 0.01 3.71
N ALA A 120 -0.53 0.96 3.67
CA ALA A 120 -1.17 1.39 2.43
C ALA A 120 -1.42 2.91 2.43
N ALA A 121 -1.46 3.47 1.23
CA ALA A 121 -2.02 4.77 0.94
C ALA A 121 -2.91 4.68 -0.31
N GLY A 122 -3.99 5.46 -0.35
CA GLY A 122 -4.97 5.44 -1.42
C GLY A 122 -5.60 6.82 -1.66
N ALA A 123 -6.36 6.93 -2.76
CA ALA A 123 -7.03 8.18 -3.12
C ALA A 123 -8.00 8.65 -2.02
N GLY A 124 -7.96 9.95 -1.72
CA GLY A 124 -8.68 10.54 -0.59
C GLY A 124 -8.08 11.89 -0.15
N LEU A 125 -6.78 12.00 0.19
CA LEU A 125 -5.80 10.94 0.45
C LEU A 125 -6.04 10.28 1.81
N THR A 126 -5.97 8.95 1.85
CA THR A 126 -6.07 8.14 3.07
C THR A 126 -4.91 7.16 3.14
N GLY A 127 -4.57 6.74 4.36
CA GLY A 127 -3.52 5.75 4.56
C GLY A 127 -3.58 5.19 5.96
N GLY A 128 -2.89 4.07 6.14
CA GLY A 128 -2.88 3.33 7.38
C GLY A 128 -1.81 2.26 7.37
N ALA A 129 -1.47 1.80 8.56
CA ALA A 129 -0.60 0.66 8.75
C ALA A 129 -1.10 -0.21 9.90
N LEU A 130 -0.70 -1.47 9.88
CA LEU A 130 -1.07 -2.47 10.85
C LEU A 130 0.15 -3.35 11.12
N VAL A 131 0.37 -3.69 12.38
CA VAL A 131 1.29 -4.78 12.76
C VAL A 131 0.45 -5.98 13.13
N VAL A 132 0.78 -7.14 12.57
CA VAL A 132 0.14 -8.42 12.87
C VAL A 132 1.20 -9.39 13.35
N GLU A 133 0.93 -10.09 14.43
CA GLU A 133 1.69 -11.27 14.84
C GLU A 133 0.91 -12.51 14.39
N VAL A 134 1.59 -13.42 13.71
CA VAL A 134 1.04 -14.71 13.23
C VAL A 134 0.95 -15.70 14.38
#